data_AF-A0A0P1H0T7-F1
#
_entry.id   AF-A0A0P1H0T7-F1
#
_cell.length_a   1.000
_cell.length_b   1.000
_cell.length_c   1.000
_cell.angle_alpha   90.00
_cell.angle_beta   90.00
_cell.angle_gamma   90.00
#
_symmetry.space_group_name_H-M   'P 1'
#
loop_
_entity.id
_entity.type
_entity.pdbx_description
1 polymer ?
#
loop_
_entity_poly.entity_id
_entity_poly.type
_entity_poly.pdbx_seq_one_letter_code
_entity_poly.pdbx_strand_id
1 'polypeptide(L)'
;MADTVIDMAYDRFYARPGLDLKSRYIATIAALTAMGAQTAPQLRINIEAGLKVGLTETEIAETIWQMALYGGLPAAVNALNTLRTLRSEG
;
A
#
# COMPACT_ATOMS: atom_id res chain seq x y z
N MET A 1 20.87 5.71 -20.31
CA MET A 1 19.44 5.38 -20.18
C MET A 1 19.12 5.54 -18.71
N ALA A 2 18.34 6.54 -18.32
CA ALA A 2 18.06 6.78 -16.91
C ALA A 2 17.12 5.67 -16.41
N ASP A 3 17.61 4.75 -15.58
CA ASP A 3 16.77 3.86 -14.79
C ASP A 3 15.83 4.75 -13.97
N THR A 4 14.55 4.81 -14.33
CA THR A 4 13.59 5.61 -13.56
C THR A 4 13.35 4.93 -12.21
N VAL A 5 12.91 5.69 -11.20
CA VAL A 5 12.54 5.12 -9.88
C VAL A 5 11.47 4.02 -10.04
N ILE A 6 10.63 4.11 -11.07
CA ILE A 6 9.60 3.12 -11.41
C ILE A 6 10.24 1.85 -11.97
N ASP A 7 11.13 1.97 -12.96
CA ASP A 7 11.81 0.81 -13.56
C ASP A 7 12.64 0.08 -12.50
N MET A 8 13.35 0.82 -11.64
CA MET A 8 14.10 0.23 -10.53
C MET A 8 13.18 -0.50 -9.54
N ALA A 9 12.05 0.09 -9.15
CA ALA A 9 11.13 -0.51 -8.18
C ALA A 9 10.47 -1.79 -8.74
N TYR A 10 9.95 -1.73 -9.97
CA TYR A 10 9.20 -2.84 -10.56
C TYR A 10 10.13 -3.96 -11.05
N ASP A 11 11.20 -3.64 -11.78
CA ASP A 11 12.08 -4.67 -12.35
C ASP A 11 13.02 -5.30 -11.31
N ARG A 12 13.38 -4.59 -10.24
CA ARG A 12 14.36 -5.12 -9.27
C ARG A 12 13.77 -5.54 -7.93
N PHE A 13 12.68 -4.93 -7.45
CA PHE A 13 12.12 -5.26 -6.14
C PHE A 13 10.82 -6.05 -6.24
N TYR A 14 9.90 -5.65 -7.12
CA TYR A 14 8.62 -6.34 -7.28
C TYR A 14 8.71 -7.61 -8.16
N ALA A 15 9.65 -7.67 -9.11
CA ALA A 15 9.87 -8.86 -9.94
C ALA A 15 10.72 -9.97 -9.28
N ARG A 16 11.19 -9.78 -8.03
CA ARG A 16 12.00 -10.81 -7.36
C ARG A 16 11.17 -12.09 -7.15
N PRO A 17 11.75 -13.28 -7.39
CA PRO A 17 11.06 -14.53 -7.07
C PRO A 17 10.93 -14.71 -5.56
N GLY A 18 10.01 -15.59 -5.14
CA GLY A 18 9.85 -16.03 -3.73
C GLY A 18 8.78 -15.30 -2.92
N LEU A 19 8.20 -14.21 -3.44
CA LEU A 19 7.01 -13.59 -2.85
C LEU A 19 6.12 -13.05 -3.97
N ASP A 20 4.83 -13.39 -3.93
CA ASP A 20 3.89 -12.96 -4.95
C ASP A 20 3.57 -11.46 -4.88
N LEU A 21 2.97 -10.95 -5.96
CA LEU A 21 2.75 -9.52 -6.12
C LEU A 21 1.74 -8.97 -5.11
N LYS A 22 0.68 -9.74 -4.79
CA LYS A 22 -0.31 -9.38 -3.76
C LYS A 22 0.36 -9.18 -2.40
N SER A 23 1.20 -10.12 -1.98
CA SER A 23 1.90 -10.05 -0.69
C SER A 23 2.88 -8.88 -0.62
N ARG A 24 3.50 -8.50 -1.75
CA ARG A 24 4.36 -7.30 -1.83
C ARG A 24 3.59 -6.00 -1.63
N TYR A 25 2.40 -5.90 -2.20
CA TYR A 25 1.53 -4.75 -1.96
C TYR A 25 0.99 -4.72 -0.53
N ILE A 26 0.65 -5.87 0.06
CA ILE A 26 0.31 -5.94 1.50
C ILE A 26 1.43 -5.36 2.35
N ALA A 27 2.67 -5.83 2.15
CA ALA A 27 3.83 -5.35 2.91
C ALA A 27 4.07 -3.85 2.71
N THR A 28 3.91 -3.35 1.48
CA THR A 28 4.10 -1.94 1.16
C THR A 28 3.02 -1.06 1.77
N ILE A 29 1.76 -1.45 1.67
CA ILE A 29 0.63 -0.75 2.29
C ILE A 29 0.82 -0.72 3.81
N ALA A 30 1.15 -1.86 4.42
CA ALA A 30 1.44 -1.95 5.85
C ALA A 30 2.55 -0.96 6.28
N ALA A 31 3.68 -0.96 5.57
CA ALA A 31 4.80 -0.06 5.87
C ALA A 31 4.43 1.42 5.72
N LEU A 32 3.75 1.79 4.63
CA LEU A 32 3.33 3.17 4.36
C LEU A 32 2.27 3.64 5.37
N THR A 33 1.35 2.76 5.79
CA THR A 33 0.43 3.07 6.87
C THR A 33 1.17 3.28 8.18
N ALA A 34 2.08 2.39 8.56
CA ALA A 34 2.81 2.50 9.82
C ALA A 34 3.71 3.74 9.89
N MET A 35 4.28 4.17 8.76
CA MET A 35 5.08 5.39 8.69
C MET A 35 4.23 6.65 8.92
N GLY A 36 2.96 6.67 8.49
CA GLY A 36 2.01 7.75 8.79
C GLY A 36 1.81 8.76 7.67
N ALA A 37 1.39 9.98 8.03
CA ALA A 37 0.79 10.94 7.10
C ALA A 37 1.74 11.45 5.99
N GLN A 38 3.05 11.47 6.23
CA GLN A 38 4.05 11.91 5.26
C GLN A 38 4.12 11.00 4.01
N THR A 39 3.60 9.78 4.10
CA THR A 39 3.57 8.83 2.98
C THR A 39 2.19 8.68 2.34
N ALA A 40 1.26 9.60 2.63
CA ALA A 40 -0.12 9.51 2.12
C ALA A 40 -0.22 9.44 0.57
N PRO A 41 0.55 10.21 -0.24
CA PRO A 41 0.50 10.08 -1.70
C PRO A 41 0.94 8.69 -2.18
N GLN A 42 2.00 8.13 -1.58
CA GLN A 42 2.51 6.81 -1.92
C GLN A 42 1.56 5.71 -1.47
N LEU A 43 0.94 5.86 -0.28
CA LEU A 43 -0.06 4.92 0.22
C LEU A 43 -1.24 4.83 -0.74
N ARG A 44 -1.78 5.96 -1.19
CA ARG A 44 -2.88 6.00 -2.16
C ARG A 44 -2.55 5.22 -3.43
N ILE A 45 -1.41 5.52 -4.06
CA ILE A 45 -0.96 4.85 -5.29
C ILE A 45 -0.82 3.34 -5.09
N ASN A 46 -0.29 2.91 -3.95
CA ASN A 46 -0.09 1.48 -3.67
C ASN A 46 -1.39 0.75 -3.31
N ILE A 47 -2.38 1.43 -2.71
CA ILE A 47 -3.73 0.88 -2.53
C ILE A 47 -4.39 0.65 -3.90
N GLU A 48 -4.36 1.63 -4.80
CA GLU A 48 -4.90 1.48 -6.16
C GLU A 48 -4.21 0.36 -6.94
N ALA A 49 -2.87 0.28 -6.87
CA ALA A 49 -2.12 -0.76 -7.53
C ALA A 49 -2.39 -2.15 -6.93
N GLY A 50 -2.52 -2.24 -5.61
CA GLY A 50 -2.91 -3.46 -4.90
C GLY A 50 -4.27 -4.00 -5.36
N LEU A 51 -5.27 -3.11 -5.49
CA LEU A 51 -6.59 -3.46 -6.03
C LEU A 51 -6.49 -3.98 -7.47
N LYS A 52 -5.72 -3.32 -8.34
CA LYS A 52 -5.50 -3.75 -9.74
C LYS A 52 -4.84 -5.13 -9.85
N VAL A 53 -4.01 -5.49 -8.88
CA VAL A 53 -3.33 -6.80 -8.80
C VAL A 53 -4.20 -7.86 -8.10
N GLY A 54 -5.39 -7.49 -7.64
CA GLY A 54 -6.39 -8.42 -7.10
C GLY A 54 -6.39 -8.56 -5.59
N LEU A 55 -5.82 -7.60 -4.85
CA LEU A 55 -6.19 -7.44 -3.44
C LEU A 55 -7.64 -6.98 -3.34
N THR A 56 -8.37 -7.55 -2.38
CA THR A 56 -9.70 -7.10 -2.01
C THR A 56 -9.60 -5.89 -1.09
N GLU A 57 -10.65 -5.06 -1.07
CA GLU A 57 -10.75 -3.96 -0.11
C GLU A 57 -10.64 -4.46 1.34
N THR A 58 -11.20 -5.64 1.65
CA THR A 58 -11.11 -6.26 2.97
C THR A 58 -9.68 -6.62 3.33
N GLU A 59 -8.92 -7.28 2.43
CA GLU A 59 -7.50 -7.58 2.68
C GLU A 59 -6.69 -6.30 2.97
N ILE A 60 -6.97 -5.21 2.24
CA ILE A 60 -6.30 -3.92 2.45
C ILE A 60 -6.72 -3.29 3.79
N ALA A 61 -8.02 -3.29 4.11
CA ALA A 61 -8.54 -2.72 5.36
C ALA A 61 -8.00 -3.46 6.58
N GLU A 62 -7.97 -4.79 6.56
CA GLU A 62 -7.40 -5.61 7.65
C GLU A 62 -5.90 -5.36 7.83
N THR A 63 -5.17 -5.22 6.73
CA THR A 63 -3.74 -4.84 6.76
C THR A 63 -3.55 -3.49 7.44
N ILE A 64 -4.37 -2.49 7.09
CA ILE A 64 -4.33 -1.15 7.69
C ILE A 64 -4.70 -1.19 9.18
N TRP A 65 -5.73 -1.96 9.55
CA TRP A 65 -6.15 -2.13 10.95
C TRP A 65 -5.04 -2.69 11.81
N GLN A 66 -4.34 -3.72 11.32
CA GLN A 66 -3.19 -4.30 12.02
C GLN A 66 -2.10 -3.25 12.29
N MET A 67 -1.94 -2.25 11.41
CA MET A 67 -0.94 -1.19 11.59
C MET A 67 -1.28 -0.20 12.70
N ALA A 68 -2.49 -0.23 13.27
CA ALA A 68 -2.77 0.49 14.51
C ALA A 68 -1.82 0.08 15.65
N LEU A 69 -1.31 -1.17 15.65
CA LEU A 69 -0.33 -1.66 16.61
C LEU A 69 1.06 -1.04 16.43
N TYR A 70 1.46 -0.73 15.19
CA TYR A 70 2.83 -0.34 14.86
C TYR A 70 2.98 1.16 14.58
N GLY A 71 2.00 1.78 13.91
CA GLY A 71 1.96 3.22 13.62
C GLY A 71 0.99 4.01 14.50
N GLY A 72 0.24 3.32 15.38
CA GLY A 72 -0.79 3.92 16.20
C GLY A 72 -2.12 4.13 15.46
N LEU A 73 -3.19 4.33 16.25
CA LEU A 73 -4.54 4.59 15.73
C LEU A 73 -4.63 5.77 14.74
N PRO A 74 -3.96 6.92 14.95
CA PRO A 74 -4.06 8.03 14.01
C PRO A 74 -3.58 7.67 12.59
N ALA A 75 -2.49 6.90 12.49
CA ALA A 75 -1.95 6.48 11.20
C ALA A 75 -2.89 5.50 10.47
N ALA A 76 -3.44 4.52 11.20
CA ALA A 76 -4.42 3.57 10.66
C ALA A 76 -5.71 4.28 10.21
N VAL A 77 -6.25 5.20 11.01
CA VAL A 77 -7.47 5.95 10.64
C VAL A 77 -7.26 6.80 9.38
N ASN A 78 -6.12 7.48 9.26
CA ASN A 78 -5.80 8.26 8.06
C ASN A 78 -5.69 7.37 6.81
N ALA A 79 -5.11 6.17 6.95
CA ALA A 79 -5.03 5.20 5.87
C ALA A 79 -6.41 4.63 5.48
N LEU A 80 -7.27 4.30 6.46
CA LEU A 80 -8.65 3.86 6.20
C LEU A 80 -9.46 4.95 5.49
N ASN A 81 -9.29 6.22 5.87
CA ASN A 81 -9.91 7.34 5.18
C ASN A 81 -9.45 7.43 3.72
N THR A 82 -8.16 7.20 3.47
CA THR A 82 -7.61 7.16 2.10
C THR A 82 -8.25 6.05 1.28
N LEU A 83 -8.34 4.82 1.82
CA LEU A 83 -9.05 3.70 1.17
C LEU A 83 -10.51 4.07 0.89
N ARG A 84 -11.21 4.67 1.85
CA ARG A 84 -12.61 5.09 1.69
C ARG A 84 -12.78 6.14 0.59
N THR A 85 -11.89 7.12 0.48
CA THR A 85 -11.94 8.14 -0.57
C THR A 85 -11.80 7.52 -1.95
N LEU A 86 -10.89 6.57 -2.14
CA LEU A 86 -10.73 5.86 -3.41
C LEU A 86 -12.01 5.13 -3.84
N ARG A 87 -12.74 4.56 -2.89
CA ARG A 87 -14.03 3.89 -3.16
C ARG A 87 -15.14 4.85 -3.60
N SER A 88 -15.06 6.12 -3.21
CA SER A 88 -16.06 7.12 -3.59
C SER A 88 -15.79 7.76 -4.96
N GLU A 89 -14.60 7.55 -5.52
CA GLU A 89 -14.18 8.13 -6.79
C GLU A 89 -14.39 7.17 -7.99
N GLY A 90 -14.65 5.89 -7.73
CA GLY A 90 -14.96 4.86 -8.75
C GLY A 90 -16.42 4.43 -8.71
#